data_AF-A0A920A4C1-F1
#
_entry.id   AF-A0A920A4C1-F1
#
_cell.length_a   1.000
_cell.length_b   1.000
_cell.length_c   1.000
_cell.angle_alpha   90.00
_cell.angle_beta   90.00
_cell.angle_gamma   90.00
#
_symmetry.space_group_name_H-M   'P 1'
#
loop_
_entity.id
_entity.type
_entity.pdbx_description
1 polymer ?
#
loop_
_entity_poly.entity_id
_entity_poly.type
_entity_poly.pdbx_seq_one_letter_code
_entity_poly.pdbx_strand_id
1 'polypeptide(L)'
;MKCLPAIDILDGKCVRLTKGDFDKSKIYNESPLDQAKIFENAGFKEIHIVDLNGAKSGNRLNLLLSLKLHLILVLKSNWEVAFGPLIQ
;
A
#
# COMPACT_ATOMS: atom_id res chain seq x y z
N MET A 1 11.05 1.25 -18.96
CA MET A 1 10.46 1.98 -17.82
C MET A 1 9.58 1.00 -17.06
N LYS A 2 9.93 0.66 -15.82
CA LYS A 2 9.21 -0.32 -14.99
C LYS A 2 8.08 0.43 -14.29
N CYS A 3 6.82 0.05 -14.50
CA CYS A 3 5.69 0.64 -13.80
C CYS A 3 5.56 -0.08 -12.45
N LEU A 4 5.75 0.66 -11.35
CA LEU A 4 5.64 0.13 -9.99
C LEU A 4 4.32 0.60 -9.37
N PRO A 5 3.30 -0.27 -9.25
CA PRO A 5 2.05 0.11 -8.61
C PRO A 5 2.27 0.37 -7.11
N ALA A 6 1.58 1.37 -6.59
CA ALA A 6 1.62 1.74 -5.18
C ALA A 6 0.27 1.54 -4.50
N ILE A 7 0.28 1.08 -3.25
CA ILE A 7 -0.89 0.96 -2.37
C ILE A 7 -0.67 1.90 -1.19
N ASP A 8 -1.43 2.98 -1.14
CA ASP A 8 -1.45 3.88 0.01
C ASP A 8 -2.49 3.35 1.02
N ILE A 9 -2.07 3.09 2.26
CA ILE A 9 -2.92 2.54 3.33
C ILE A 9 -3.18 3.63 4.36
N LEU A 10 -4.46 3.95 4.58
CA LEU A 10 -4.93 4.84 5.63
C LEU A 10 -6.04 4.14 6.41
N ASP A 11 -5.91 4.07 7.75
CA ASP A 11 -6.86 3.38 8.63
C ASP A 11 -7.26 1.96 8.17
N GLY A 12 -6.30 1.21 7.63
CA GLY A 12 -6.49 -0.16 7.14
C GLY A 12 -7.12 -0.28 5.75
N LYS A 13 -7.49 0.83 5.11
CA LYS A 13 -8.09 0.87 3.77
C LYS A 13 -7.10 1.35 2.72
N CYS A 14 -7.30 0.93 1.47
CA CYS A 14 -6.57 1.47 0.33
C CYS A 14 -7.18 2.79 -0.09
N VAL A 15 -6.40 3.86 0.02
CA VAL A 15 -6.83 5.20 -0.37
C VAL A 15 -5.92 5.77 -1.45
N ARG A 16 -6.36 6.87 -2.04
CA ARG A 16 -5.50 7.77 -2.81
C ARG A 16 -5.74 9.18 -2.32
N LEU A 17 -4.66 9.88 -2.00
CA LEU A 17 -4.74 11.30 -1.65
C LEU A 17 -4.72 12.15 -2.92
N THR A 18 -5.59 13.16 -2.99
CA THR A 18 -5.52 14.14 -4.08
C THR A 18 -4.46 15.17 -3.73
N LYS A 19 -3.30 15.12 -4.41
CA LYS A 19 -2.14 16.01 -4.15
C LYS A 19 -1.65 15.97 -2.68
N GLY A 20 -1.71 14.80 -2.03
CA GLY A 20 -1.30 14.64 -0.64
C GLY A 20 -2.29 15.19 0.40
N ASP A 21 -3.47 15.65 -0.02
CA ASP A 21 -4.52 16.14 0.87
C ASP A 21 -5.31 14.97 1.48
N PHE A 22 -5.22 14.81 2.80
CA PHE A 22 -5.88 13.76 3.58
C PHE A 22 -7.41 13.91 3.61
N ASP A 23 -7.92 15.14 3.54
CA ASP A 23 -9.36 15.42 3.54
C ASP A 23 -9.98 15.14 2.17
N LYS A 24 -9.14 15.09 1.13
CA LYS A 24 -9.51 14.67 -0.23
C LYS A 24 -8.99 13.26 -0.54
N SER A 25 -9.13 12.36 0.42
CA SER A 25 -8.87 10.94 0.22
C SER A 25 -10.04 10.25 -0.47
N LYS A 26 -9.74 9.37 -1.43
CA LYS A 26 -10.72 8.47 -2.04
C LYS A 26 -10.35 7.04 -1.68
N ILE A 27 -11.31 6.29 -1.14
CA ILE A 27 -11.16 4.86 -0.91
C ILE A 27 -11.30 4.13 -2.24
N TYR A 28 -10.28 3.35 -2.60
CA TYR A 28 -10.28 2.49 -3.80
C TYR A 28 -10.64 1.06 -3.45
N ASN A 29 -10.20 0.59 -2.28
CA ASN A 29 -10.45 -0.76 -1.82
C ASN A 29 -10.47 -0.78 -0.29
N GLU A 30 -11.34 -1.61 0.28
CA GLU A 30 -11.42 -1.79 1.73
C GLU A 30 -10.30 -2.71 2.24
N SER A 31 -9.69 -3.50 1.35
CA SER A 31 -8.68 -4.50 1.68
C SER A 31 -7.39 -4.31 0.86
N PRO A 32 -6.25 -4.00 1.51
CA PRO A 32 -4.94 -3.98 0.89
C PRO A 32 -4.53 -5.29 0.23
N LEU A 33 -4.99 -6.42 0.78
CA LEU A 33 -4.72 -7.73 0.21
C LEU A 33 -5.43 -7.91 -1.13
N ASP A 34 -6.69 -7.48 -1.22
CA ASP A 34 -7.44 -7.64 -2.48
C ASP A 34 -6.94 -6.66 -3.54
N GLN A 35 -6.48 -5.47 -3.14
CA GLN A 35 -5.79 -4.56 -4.04
C GLN A 35 -4.48 -5.16 -4.58
N ALA A 36 -3.69 -5.82 -3.73
CA ALA A 36 -2.47 -6.48 -4.15
C ALA A 36 -2.73 -7.63 -5.15
N LYS A 37 -3.79 -8.44 -4.92
CA LYS A 37 -4.20 -9.49 -5.88
C LYS A 37 -4.63 -8.93 -7.24
N ILE A 38 -5.26 -7.75 -7.27
CA ILE A 38 -5.60 -7.10 -8.55
C ILE A 38 -4.31 -6.78 -9.33
N PHE A 39 -3.28 -6.27 -8.65
CA PHE A 39 -1.99 -6.02 -9.29
C PHE A 39 -1.27 -7.30 -9.70
N GLU A 40 -1.38 -8.36 -8.90
CA GLU A 40 -0.89 -9.70 -9.25
C GLU A 40 -1.51 -10.22 -10.54
N ASN A 41 -2.84 -10.19 -10.62
CA ASN A 41 -3.60 -10.64 -11.78
C ASN A 41 -3.34 -9.78 -13.02
N ALA A 42 -2.92 -8.53 -12.84
CA ALA A 42 -2.47 -7.64 -13.91
C ALA A 42 -1.02 -7.91 -14.35
N GLY A 43 -0.31 -8.84 -13.71
CA GLY A 43 1.05 -9.26 -14.06
C GLY A 43 2.17 -8.49 -13.37
N PHE A 44 1.87 -7.66 -12.36
CA PHE A 44 2.88 -7.00 -11.56
C PHE A 44 3.51 -7.99 -10.57
N LYS A 45 4.83 -7.86 -10.37
CA LYS A 45 5.62 -8.70 -9.46
C LYS A 45 6.21 -7.91 -8.28
N GLU A 46 5.99 -6.61 -8.29
CA GLU A 46 6.52 -5.67 -7.31
C GLU A 46 5.43 -4.64 -7.01
N ILE A 47 5.24 -4.32 -5.72
CA ILE A 47 4.36 -3.24 -5.26
C ILE A 47 5.12 -2.38 -4.27
N HIS A 48 4.79 -1.10 -4.27
CA HIS A 48 5.18 -0.16 -3.23
C HIS A 48 4.03 0.01 -2.23
N ILE A 49 4.30 -0.17 -0.94
CA ILE A 49 3.29 0.04 0.11
C ILE A 49 3.66 1.27 0.91
N VAL A 50 2.71 2.19 1.06
CA VAL A 50 2.86 3.44 1.81
C VAL A 50 1.88 3.45 2.98
N ASP A 51 2.38 3.58 4.21
CA ASP A 51 1.56 3.74 5.42
C ASP A 51 1.33 5.24 5.70
N LEU A 52 0.12 5.71 5.41
CA LEU A 52 -0.28 7.10 5.58
C LEU A 52 -0.61 7.46 7.04
N ASN A 53 -0.94 6.48 7.88
CA ASN A 53 -1.15 6.73 9.31
C ASN A 53 0.17 7.11 9.98
N GLY A 54 1.25 6.42 9.59
CA GLY A 54 2.63 6.78 9.95
C GLY A 54 3.00 8.19 9.50
N ALA A 55 2.65 8.56 8.27
CA ALA A 55 2.93 9.88 7.71
C ALA A 55 2.13 11.01 8.39
N LYS A 56 0.88 10.77 8.77
CA LYS A 56 -0.01 11.78 9.38
C LYS A 56 0.27 12.00 10.87
N SER A 57 0.50 10.93 11.63
CA SER A 57 0.56 10.97 13.10
C SER A 57 1.97 10.89 13.67
N GLY A 58 2.99 10.60 12.84
CA GLY A 58 4.34 10.27 13.28
C GLY A 58 4.46 8.91 13.99
N ASN A 59 3.33 8.25 14.27
CA ASN A 59 3.27 6.94 14.91
C ASN A 59 2.95 5.87 13.87
N ARG A 60 3.75 4.81 13.85
CA ARG A 60 3.61 3.67 12.92
C ARG A 60 2.46 2.74 13.33
N LEU A 61 1.23 3.28 13.38
CA LEU A 61 0.03 2.58 13.85
C LEU A 61 -0.36 1.38 12.97
N ASN A 62 -0.08 1.40 11.65
CA ASN A 62 -0.41 0.30 10.73
C ASN A 62 0.79 -0.57 10.34
N LEU A 63 1.94 -0.45 11.01
CA LEU A 63 3.14 -1.23 10.68
C LEU A 63 2.88 -2.74 10.70
N LEU A 64 2.04 -3.20 11.62
CA LEU A 64 1.69 -4.62 11.73
C LEU A 64 0.85 -5.09 10.52
N LEU A 65 -0.02 -4.24 9.99
CA LEU A 65 -0.85 -4.57 8.83
C LEU A 65 -0.01 -4.61 7.55
N SER A 66 0.88 -3.63 7.38
CA SER A 66 1.79 -3.57 6.23
C SER A 66 2.81 -4.73 6.26
N LEU A 67 3.32 -5.09 7.44
CA LEU A 67 4.15 -6.29 7.65
C LEU A 67 3.38 -7.59 7.41
N LYS A 68 2.14 -7.71 7.89
CA LYS A 68 1.30 -8.90 7.62
C LYS A 68 1.04 -9.07 6.13
N LEU A 69 0.72 -7.97 5.43
CA LEU A 69 0.51 -7.99 3.99
C LEU A 69 1.77 -8.42 3.25
N HIS A 70 2.91 -7.85 3.60
CA HIS A 70 4.21 -8.26 3.06
C HIS A 70 4.48 -9.76 3.29
N LEU A 71 4.30 -10.26 4.50
CA LEU A 71 4.52 -11.67 4.82
C LEU A 71 3.63 -12.58 3.97
N ILE A 72 2.36 -12.21 3.78
CA ILE A 72 1.42 -12.97 2.95
C ILE A 72 1.85 -12.97 1.47
N LEU A 73 2.24 -11.81 0.93
CA LEU A 73 2.59 -11.67 -0.48
C LEU A 73 3.92 -12.34 -0.83
N VAL A 74 4.93 -12.20 0.03
CA VAL A 74 6.25 -12.84 -0.15
C VAL A 74 6.13 -14.35 -0.04
N LEU A 75 5.42 -14.87 0.97
CA LEU A 75 5.32 -16.32 1.20
C LEU A 75 4.42 -17.04 0.19
N LYS A 76 3.40 -16.37 -0.37
CA LYS A 76 2.44 -17.03 -1.29
C LYS A 76 2.77 -16.84 -2.76
N SER A 77 3.47 -15.77 -3.12
CA SER A 77 3.46 -15.30 -4.51
C SER A 77 4.81 -14.79 -5.04
N ASN A 78 5.92 -14.98 -4.32
CA ASN A 78 7.28 -14.63 -4.78
C ASN A 78 7.47 -13.13 -5.12
N TRP A 79 6.76 -12.25 -4.39
CA TRP A 79 6.78 -10.79 -4.58
C TRP A 79 8.01 -10.12 -3.98
N GLU A 80 8.47 -9.06 -4.65
CA GLU A 80 9.32 -8.04 -4.03
C GLU A 80 8.44 -6.87 -3.56
N VAL A 81 8.63 -6.43 -2.31
CA VAL A 81 7.81 -5.38 -1.71
C VAL A 81 8.72 -4.31 -1.13
N ALA A 82 8.57 -3.08 -1.63
CA ALA A 82 9.26 -1.92 -1.11
C ALA A 82 8.39 -1.19 -0.10
N PHE A 83 8.99 -0.77 1.02
CA PHE A 83 8.38 0.16 1.98
C PHE A 83 9.06 1.52 1.85
N GLY A 84 8.29 2.59 1.80
CA GLY A 84 8.86 3.93 1.75
C GLY A 84 7.88 5.03 2.14
N PRO A 85 8.38 6.24 2.43
CA PRO A 85 7.54 7.42 2.60
C PRO A 85 6.79 7.76 1.30
N LEU A 86 5.74 8.58 1.40
CA LEU A 86 5.09 9.21 0.25
C LEU A 86 6.16 9.81 -0.67
N ILE A 87 6.35 9.23 -1.85
CA ILE A 87 7.18 9.84 -2.88
C ILE A 87 6.35 10.96 -3.49
N GLN A 88 6.83 12.19 -3.35
CA GLN A 88 6.24 13.40 -3.96
C GLN A 88 6.32 13.36 -5.48
#